data_AF-A0A2V6T6A7-F1
#
_entry.id   AF-A0A2V6T6A7-F1
#
_cell.length_a   1.000
_cell.length_b   1.000
_cell.length_c   1.000
_cell.angle_alpha   90.00
_cell.angle_beta   90.00
_cell.angle_gamma   90.00
#
_symmetry.space_group_name_H-M   'P 1'
#
loop_
_entity.id
_entity.type
_entity.pdbx_description
1 polymer ?
#
loop_
_entity_poly.entity_id
_entity_poly.type
_entity_poly.pdbx_seq_one_letter_code
_entity_poly.pdbx_strand_id
1 'polypeptide(L)'
;MTHDFNYLILSDLHLQEADKDPAGRLFYFDQEFADLLRHYRLFSVAGRHWRLIIGGDFLEFFVIKEQPDPGDRLLRGTSLSASERRFFPGTEWQKSVWKLDLILRSHPQLLLALARFIGAGHEIYILRGNHDLELFWPQVQDHLRLLIAEHHPSDMSYLEVKEAAKARMHFPPWFYLEPGVLYVEHGHQYDEYCANAHNLAPVLPGNRTQIQLSMSAFTMRYFASRVQKVDPAAMENMNTLLRYIRHLVLNEPSLTLRLPAFYFEAAARILRKAGRSDPRQEAFIEGAESVVREEIGRVYGLDGRTLQALEALGRRPILLDRGRTGQGLWIDLILGSLASAVTARLLARRGRPLAALGALATLSYWGLLWQRRIGRANDHRNLRVIARRIRDLLGVQYVVFGHSHDPDVEWLDAERDQVYFNVGTWLPTGGESQMIYLHIVRDRDRATAQLMRWDRRRQAPLEVDPADYAIERRAELQGRQAAERAGTASPASSASPGRSPAPGPWPPAPASTPGGGAPPDAG
;
A
#
# COMPACT_ATOMS: atom_id res chain seq x y z
N MET A 1 25.25 15.78 -14.65
CA MET A 1 25.13 15.01 -13.38
C MET A 1 25.93 13.74 -13.61
N THR A 2 26.94 13.48 -12.80
CA THR A 2 27.78 12.29 -12.95
C THR A 2 26.92 11.05 -12.69
N HIS A 3 26.93 10.13 -13.66
CA HIS A 3 26.16 8.90 -13.63
C HIS A 3 26.79 7.94 -12.62
N ASP A 4 26.54 8.11 -11.32
CA ASP A 4 27.30 7.42 -10.26
C ASP A 4 26.53 6.30 -9.54
N PHE A 5 25.27 6.05 -9.94
CA PHE A 5 24.39 5.11 -9.24
C PHE A 5 23.89 3.96 -10.13
N ASN A 6 23.75 2.80 -9.50
CA ASN A 6 22.83 1.73 -9.91
C ASN A 6 21.50 1.90 -9.15
N TYR A 7 20.42 1.26 -9.60
CA TYR A 7 19.09 1.45 -9.01
C TYR A 7 18.49 0.15 -8.47
N LEU A 8 17.84 0.26 -7.32
CA LEU A 8 16.93 -0.74 -6.76
C LEU A 8 15.56 -0.08 -6.66
N ILE A 9 14.53 -0.67 -7.25
CA ILE A 9 13.17 -0.13 -7.21
C ILE A 9 12.22 -1.15 -6.62
N LEU A 10 11.59 -0.78 -5.50
CA LEU A 10 10.59 -1.54 -4.74
C LEU A 10 9.32 -0.69 -4.64
N SER A 11 8.14 -1.26 -4.45
CA SER A 11 6.90 -0.50 -4.26
C SER A 11 5.87 -1.32 -3.48
N ASP A 12 4.87 -0.65 -2.92
CA ASP A 12 3.65 -1.25 -2.36
C ASP A 12 3.91 -2.13 -1.11
N LEU A 13 4.96 -1.84 -0.35
CA LEU A 13 5.36 -2.65 0.80
C LEU A 13 4.30 -2.69 1.93
N HIS A 14 3.41 -1.70 2.00
CA HIS A 14 2.31 -1.58 2.97
C HIS A 14 2.71 -1.93 4.40
N LEU A 15 3.80 -1.32 4.90
CA LEU A 15 4.21 -1.52 6.28
C LEU A 15 3.09 -1.14 7.25
N GLN A 16 2.82 -2.02 8.21
CA GLN A 16 1.72 -1.96 9.16
C GLN A 16 2.19 -2.28 10.58
N GLU A 17 1.38 -1.92 11.57
CA GLU A 17 1.55 -2.40 12.94
C GLU A 17 1.67 -3.93 13.00
N ALA A 18 2.60 -4.42 13.83
CA ALA A 18 2.70 -5.83 14.20
C ALA A 18 1.32 -6.40 14.62
N ASP A 19 0.91 -7.51 14.02
CA ASP A 19 -0.25 -8.25 14.49
C ASP A 19 -0.02 -8.73 15.93
N LYS A 20 -1.07 -8.65 16.75
CA LYS A 20 -1.04 -9.17 18.14
C LYS A 20 -0.95 -10.70 18.21
N ASP A 21 -1.21 -11.39 17.10
CA ASP A 21 -1.08 -12.84 16.95
C ASP A 21 0.17 -13.17 16.12
N PRO A 22 1.20 -13.84 16.70
CA PRO A 22 2.57 -13.83 16.22
C PRO A 22 2.83 -14.81 15.07
N ALA A 23 1.95 -14.90 14.08
CA ALA A 23 2.22 -15.69 12.89
C ALA A 23 3.39 -15.15 12.01
N GLY A 24 4.29 -14.33 12.57
CA GLY A 24 5.64 -14.05 12.10
C GLY A 24 5.75 -13.22 10.83
N ARG A 25 4.65 -12.97 10.10
CA ARG A 25 4.68 -12.39 8.74
C ARG A 25 5.40 -11.05 8.67
N LEU A 26 5.15 -10.14 9.63
CA LEU A 26 5.81 -8.82 9.66
C LEU A 26 7.28 -8.90 10.10
N PHE A 27 7.64 -9.86 10.96
CA PHE A 27 9.04 -10.08 11.35
C PHE A 27 9.87 -10.69 10.22
N TYR A 28 9.29 -11.56 9.39
CA TYR A 28 9.96 -12.10 8.21
C TYR A 28 10.21 -11.03 7.15
N PHE A 29 9.27 -10.10 6.97
CA PHE A 29 9.45 -8.95 6.08
C PHE A 29 10.68 -8.13 6.48
N ASP A 30 10.77 -7.74 7.76
CA ASP A 30 11.84 -6.89 8.26
C ASP A 30 13.22 -7.53 8.03
N GLN A 31 13.31 -8.84 8.25
CA GLN A 31 14.54 -9.60 8.03
C GLN A 31 14.90 -9.70 6.53
N GLU A 32 13.94 -10.03 5.66
CA GLU A 32 14.16 -10.15 4.22
C GLU A 32 14.60 -8.83 3.60
N PHE A 33 13.94 -7.73 3.98
CA PHE A 33 14.30 -6.38 3.54
C PHE A 33 15.70 -5.99 4.02
N ALA A 34 16.01 -6.24 5.30
CA ALA A 34 17.32 -5.95 5.86
C ALA A 34 18.44 -6.77 5.19
N ASP A 35 18.19 -8.04 4.90
CA ASP A 35 19.14 -8.92 4.20
C ASP A 35 19.37 -8.50 2.75
N LEU A 36 18.32 -8.10 2.02
CA LEU A 36 18.46 -7.53 0.67
C LEU A 36 19.34 -6.27 0.70
N LEU A 37 19.05 -5.31 1.59
CA LEU A 37 19.84 -4.08 1.66
C LEU A 37 21.26 -4.36 2.13
N ARG A 38 21.46 -5.33 3.03
CA ARG A 38 22.79 -5.78 3.44
C ARG A 38 23.58 -6.33 2.25
N HIS A 39 22.96 -7.14 1.39
CA HIS A 39 23.60 -7.66 0.18
C HIS A 39 24.08 -6.52 -0.72
N TYR A 40 23.19 -5.62 -1.14
CA TYR A 40 23.57 -4.55 -2.07
C TYR A 40 24.50 -3.50 -1.46
N ARG A 41 24.48 -3.33 -0.14
CA ARG A 41 25.47 -2.51 0.57
C ARG A 41 26.88 -3.12 0.52
N LEU A 42 26.99 -4.44 0.61
CA LEU A 42 28.28 -5.16 0.63
C LEU A 42 28.82 -5.46 -0.78
N PHE A 43 27.94 -5.63 -1.75
CA PHE A 43 28.29 -5.96 -3.13
C PHE A 43 28.02 -4.77 -4.05
N SER A 44 29.06 -3.98 -4.34
CA SER A 44 28.99 -2.95 -5.37
C SER A 44 29.17 -3.57 -6.75
N VAL A 45 28.33 -3.17 -7.69
CA VAL A 45 28.48 -3.55 -9.10
C VAL A 45 29.10 -2.35 -9.83
N ALA A 46 30.20 -2.59 -10.55
CA ALA A 46 30.97 -1.57 -11.25
C ALA A 46 31.49 -0.42 -10.36
N GLY A 47 31.68 -0.65 -9.06
CA GLY A 47 32.19 0.34 -8.10
C GLY A 47 31.24 1.53 -7.83
N ARG A 48 29.97 1.40 -8.20
CA ARG A 48 28.94 2.44 -8.07
C ARG A 48 28.14 2.28 -6.78
N HIS A 49 27.63 3.39 -6.26
CA HIS A 49 26.67 3.37 -5.17
C HIS A 49 25.28 2.97 -5.68
N TRP A 50 24.39 2.59 -4.76
CA TRP A 50 23.00 2.29 -5.06
C TRP A 50 22.08 3.47 -4.74
N ARG A 51 21.05 3.64 -5.57
CA ARG A 51 19.90 4.48 -5.29
C ARG A 51 18.68 3.56 -5.12
N LEU A 52 18.18 3.49 -3.89
CA LEU A 52 16.94 2.80 -3.56
C LEU A 52 15.77 3.74 -3.85
N ILE A 53 14.85 3.34 -4.70
CA ILE A 53 13.61 4.08 -4.99
C ILE A 53 12.44 3.23 -4.47
N ILE A 54 11.75 3.74 -3.46
CA ILE A 54 10.48 3.19 -3.00
C ILE A 54 9.37 3.91 -3.79
N GLY A 55 8.76 3.18 -4.72
CA GLY A 55 7.85 3.65 -5.75
C GLY A 55 6.44 4.01 -5.29
N GLY A 56 6.21 4.21 -4.00
CA GLY A 56 4.89 4.46 -3.41
C GLY A 56 4.41 3.32 -2.53
N ASP A 57 3.39 3.60 -1.71
CA ASP A 57 2.74 2.65 -0.81
C ASP A 57 3.75 1.90 0.09
N PHE A 58 4.74 2.64 0.60
CA PHE A 58 5.69 2.15 1.58
C PHE A 58 5.02 1.82 2.91
N LEU A 59 4.08 2.69 3.32
CA LEU A 59 3.41 2.67 4.62
C LEU A 59 1.90 2.54 4.43
N GLU A 60 1.22 1.87 5.35
CA GLU A 60 -0.23 1.76 5.36
C GLU A 60 -0.83 2.68 6.44
N PHE A 61 -1.18 3.91 6.07
CA PHE A 61 -1.73 4.89 7.01
C PHE A 61 -3.24 4.73 7.29
N PHE A 62 -3.94 3.81 6.61
CA PHE A 62 -5.38 3.60 6.74
C PHE A 62 -5.76 2.37 7.57
N VAL A 63 -4.81 1.49 7.88
CA VAL A 63 -5.01 0.31 8.72
C VAL A 63 -4.27 0.49 10.05
N ILE A 64 -4.83 1.35 10.90
CA ILE A 64 -4.34 1.58 12.25
C ILE A 64 -5.22 0.84 13.25
N LYS A 65 -4.63 -0.10 13.99
CA LYS A 65 -5.31 -0.99 14.93
C LYS A 65 -5.30 -0.42 16.34
N GLU A 66 -4.21 0.25 16.73
CA GLU A 66 -4.10 0.90 18.03
C GLU A 66 -5.01 2.13 18.12
N GLN A 67 -5.69 2.28 19.25
CA GLN A 67 -6.47 3.47 19.53
C GLN A 67 -5.56 4.55 20.11
N PRO A 68 -5.65 5.80 19.65
CA PRO A 68 -4.81 6.88 20.14
C PRO A 68 -5.07 7.17 21.62
N ASP A 69 -4.01 7.16 22.43
CA ASP A 69 -4.03 7.62 23.81
C ASP A 69 -4.04 9.16 23.84
N PRO A 70 -5.03 9.81 24.48
CA PRO A 70 -5.03 11.26 24.67
C PRO A 70 -3.80 11.82 25.39
N GLY A 71 -3.08 10.99 26.17
CA GLY A 71 -1.84 11.35 26.86
C GLY A 71 -0.58 11.26 26.01
N ASP A 72 -0.68 10.71 24.79
CA ASP A 72 0.47 10.51 23.90
C ASP A 72 1.17 11.85 23.58
N ARG A 73 2.50 11.85 23.69
CA ARG A 73 3.32 13.05 23.46
C ARG A 73 3.18 13.58 22.03
N LEU A 74 3.07 12.70 21.04
CA LEU A 74 2.96 13.06 19.62
C LEU A 74 1.58 13.64 19.29
N LEU A 75 0.56 13.36 20.11
CA LEU A 75 -0.79 13.86 19.96
C LEU A 75 -1.11 15.06 20.88
N ARG A 76 -0.13 15.58 21.64
CA ARG A 76 -0.33 16.76 22.50
C ARG A 76 -0.84 17.96 21.70
N GLY A 77 -1.92 18.56 22.20
CA GLY A 77 -2.57 19.70 21.56
C GLY A 77 -3.44 19.32 20.36
N THR A 78 -3.57 18.04 20.02
CA THR A 78 -4.50 17.58 19.00
C THR A 78 -5.84 17.19 19.61
N SER A 79 -6.92 17.32 18.83
CA SER A 79 -8.23 16.81 19.19
C SER A 79 -8.66 15.72 18.22
N LEU A 80 -9.39 14.73 18.74
CA LEU A 80 -9.96 13.63 17.98
C LEU A 80 -11.49 13.73 18.02
N SER A 81 -12.10 13.87 16.85
CA SER A 81 -13.55 13.79 16.69
C SER A 81 -14.07 12.38 17.02
N ALA A 82 -15.37 12.28 17.28
CA ALA A 82 -16.02 10.97 17.48
C ALA A 82 -15.84 10.04 16.26
N SER A 83 -15.78 10.60 15.05
CA SER A 83 -15.52 9.81 13.84
C SER A 83 -14.10 9.28 13.79
N GLU A 84 -13.11 10.04 14.28
CA GLU A 84 -11.71 9.60 14.29
C GLU A 84 -11.45 8.51 15.31
N ARG A 85 -12.05 8.62 16.51
CA ARG A 85 -12.00 7.56 17.53
C ARG A 85 -12.67 6.26 17.07
N ARG A 86 -13.66 6.36 16.18
CA ARG A 86 -14.41 5.19 15.70
C ARG A 86 -13.71 4.43 14.56
N PHE A 87 -12.97 5.13 13.72
CA PHE A 87 -12.32 4.53 12.54
C PHE A 87 -10.81 4.57 12.72
N PHE A 88 -10.18 5.68 12.35
CA PHE A 88 -8.78 5.97 12.65
C PHE A 88 -8.58 7.50 12.62
N PRO A 89 -7.44 8.03 13.13
CA PRO A 89 -7.14 9.47 13.12
C PRO A 89 -7.24 10.16 11.75
N GLY A 90 -7.34 11.49 11.75
CA GLY A 90 -7.30 12.30 10.54
C GLY A 90 -5.93 12.28 9.85
N THR A 91 -5.80 13.14 8.85
CA THR A 91 -4.62 13.27 7.99
C THR A 91 -3.79 14.51 8.33
N GLU A 92 -4.06 15.17 9.45
CA GLU A 92 -3.21 16.25 9.96
C GLU A 92 -1.81 15.75 10.28
N TRP A 93 -0.80 16.60 10.10
CA TRP A 93 0.60 16.18 10.22
C TRP A 93 0.92 15.57 11.60
N GLN A 94 0.36 16.08 12.71
CA GLN A 94 0.59 15.51 14.05
C GLN A 94 0.08 14.07 14.15
N LYS A 95 -1.15 13.84 13.67
CA LYS A 95 -1.78 12.51 13.69
C LYS A 95 -1.03 11.57 12.74
N SER A 96 -0.54 12.10 11.62
CA SER A 96 0.26 11.36 10.63
C SER A 96 1.61 10.95 11.20
N VAL A 97 2.30 11.83 11.92
CA VAL A 97 3.54 11.52 12.65
C VAL A 97 3.31 10.43 13.69
N TRP A 98 2.22 10.52 14.47
CA TRP A 98 1.85 9.48 15.42
C TRP A 98 1.59 8.13 14.73
N LYS A 99 0.86 8.11 13.60
CA LYS A 99 0.65 6.89 12.81
C LYS A 99 1.96 6.30 12.28
N LEU A 100 2.89 7.16 11.82
CA LEU A 100 4.20 6.75 11.32
C LEU A 100 5.02 6.04 12.40
N ASP A 101 5.11 6.64 13.59
CA ASP A 101 5.79 6.07 14.76
C ASP A 101 5.20 4.69 15.15
N LEU A 102 3.87 4.63 15.17
CA LEU A 102 3.13 3.41 15.49
C LEU A 102 3.38 2.26 14.50
N ILE A 103 3.48 2.57 13.21
CA ILE A 103 3.85 1.58 12.17
C ILE A 103 5.31 1.17 12.41
N LEU A 104 6.24 2.12 12.39
CA LEU A 104 7.67 1.83 12.31
C LEU A 104 8.32 1.32 13.58
N ARG A 105 7.70 1.50 14.76
CA ARG A 105 8.15 0.83 16.00
C ARG A 105 8.11 -0.70 15.87
N SER A 106 7.32 -1.23 14.93
CA SER A 106 7.24 -2.66 14.61
C SER A 106 8.36 -3.12 13.65
N HIS A 107 9.16 -2.19 13.12
CA HIS A 107 10.12 -2.41 12.03
C HIS A 107 11.56 -1.95 12.33
N PRO A 108 12.15 -2.29 13.49
CA PRO A 108 13.46 -1.77 13.89
C PRO A 108 14.61 -2.30 13.01
N GLN A 109 14.49 -3.50 12.42
CA GLN A 109 15.55 -4.05 11.57
C GLN A 109 15.57 -3.35 10.21
N LEU A 110 14.40 -3.02 9.69
CA LEU A 110 14.27 -2.18 8.50
C LEU A 110 14.88 -0.79 8.74
N LEU A 111 14.59 -0.12 9.85
CA LEU A 111 15.15 1.20 10.17
C LEU A 111 16.68 1.15 10.26
N LEU A 112 17.23 0.15 10.94
CA LEU A 112 18.67 -0.06 11.04
C LEU A 112 19.31 -0.37 9.67
N ALA A 113 18.63 -1.13 8.81
CA ALA A 113 19.11 -1.43 7.47
C ALA A 113 19.17 -0.17 6.59
N LEU A 114 18.16 0.68 6.65
CA LEU A 114 18.14 1.97 5.95
C LEU A 114 19.25 2.90 6.47
N ALA A 115 19.45 2.97 7.80
CA ALA A 115 20.53 3.74 8.42
C ALA A 115 21.91 3.30 7.92
N ARG A 116 22.16 1.99 7.90
CA ARG A 116 23.39 1.39 7.37
C ARG A 116 23.59 1.65 5.88
N PHE A 117 22.51 1.65 5.10
CA PHE A 117 22.54 1.87 3.66
C PHE A 117 22.94 3.31 3.34
N ILE A 118 22.28 4.30 3.96
CA ILE A 118 22.62 5.72 3.84
C ILE A 118 24.02 6.01 4.40
N GLY A 119 24.41 5.36 5.50
CA GLY A 119 25.74 5.48 6.11
C GLY A 119 26.87 5.02 5.18
N ALA A 120 26.60 4.04 4.31
CA ALA A 120 27.54 3.56 3.28
C ALA A 120 27.62 4.45 2.03
N GLY A 121 26.96 5.62 2.03
CA GLY A 121 26.99 6.58 0.91
C GLY A 121 25.93 6.34 -0.16
N HIS A 122 25.00 5.41 0.04
CA HIS A 122 23.88 5.18 -0.86
C HIS A 122 22.74 6.20 -0.65
N GLU A 123 21.84 6.29 -1.61
CA GLU A 123 20.70 7.22 -1.58
C GLU A 123 19.36 6.50 -1.51
N ILE A 124 18.36 7.16 -0.92
CA ILE A 124 16.99 6.66 -0.79
C ILE A 124 16.02 7.72 -1.29
N TYR A 125 15.12 7.33 -2.19
CA TYR A 125 14.03 8.15 -2.71
C TYR A 125 12.71 7.47 -2.34
N ILE A 126 11.80 8.20 -1.72
CA ILE A 126 10.48 7.70 -1.35
C ILE A 126 9.43 8.51 -2.09
N LEU A 127 8.72 7.85 -3.00
CA LEU A 127 7.56 8.39 -3.70
C LEU A 127 6.29 8.08 -2.88
N ARG A 128 5.26 8.88 -3.13
CA ARG A 128 3.94 8.70 -2.50
C ARG A 128 3.07 7.82 -3.38
N GLY A 129 2.42 6.84 -2.78
CA GLY A 129 1.28 6.14 -3.36
C GLY A 129 -0.03 6.62 -2.74
N ASN A 130 -1.11 5.86 -2.96
CA ASN A 130 -2.41 6.23 -2.42
C ASN A 130 -2.63 5.84 -0.95
N HIS A 131 -1.79 4.97 -0.37
CA HIS A 131 -1.84 4.54 1.04
C HIS A 131 -0.94 5.36 1.98
N ASP A 132 0.01 6.12 1.43
CA ASP A 132 0.95 6.95 2.17
C ASP A 132 1.04 8.40 1.69
N LEU A 133 -0.11 8.94 1.25
CA LEU A 133 -0.26 10.35 0.91
C LEU A 133 0.20 11.30 2.04
N GLU A 134 0.12 10.88 3.29
CA GLU A 134 0.60 11.59 4.47
C GLU A 134 2.11 11.94 4.43
N LEU A 135 2.91 11.24 3.62
CA LEU A 135 4.30 11.62 3.32
C LEU A 135 4.39 12.96 2.55
N PHE A 136 3.27 13.54 2.13
CA PHE A 136 3.20 14.93 1.67
C PHE A 136 3.69 15.93 2.73
N TRP A 137 3.45 15.65 4.01
CA TRP A 137 3.81 16.56 5.09
C TRP A 137 5.32 16.55 5.34
N PRO A 138 6.03 17.69 5.25
CA PRO A 138 7.44 17.77 5.60
C PRO A 138 7.74 17.25 7.01
N GLN A 139 6.82 17.45 7.95
CA GLN A 139 6.94 16.96 9.33
C GLN A 139 6.99 15.43 9.42
N VAL A 140 6.24 14.73 8.56
CA VAL A 140 6.22 13.26 8.50
C VAL A 140 7.53 12.76 7.87
N GLN A 141 8.00 13.42 6.80
CA GLN A 141 9.29 13.12 6.17
C GLN A 141 10.47 13.32 7.14
N ASP A 142 10.48 14.43 7.87
CA ASP A 142 11.51 14.73 8.86
C ASP A 142 11.47 13.77 10.04
N HIS A 143 10.27 13.38 10.49
CA HIS A 143 10.15 12.37 11.53
C HIS A 143 10.69 11.00 11.07
N LEU A 144 10.43 10.60 9.82
CA LEU A 144 11.02 9.37 9.26
C LEU A 144 12.55 9.41 9.27
N ARG A 145 13.15 10.53 8.87
CA ARG A 145 14.62 10.72 8.95
C ARG A 145 15.13 10.58 10.38
N LEU A 146 14.41 11.13 11.36
CA LEU A 146 14.76 11.02 12.78
C LEU A 146 14.67 9.57 13.27
N LEU A 147 13.61 8.84 12.93
CA LEU A 147 13.47 7.42 13.30
C LEU A 147 14.61 6.56 12.73
N ILE A 148 15.04 6.82 11.49
CA ILE A 148 16.21 6.16 10.90
C ILE A 148 17.50 6.52 11.67
N ALA A 149 17.68 7.80 12.02
CA ALA A 149 18.85 8.24 12.77
C ALA A 149 18.90 7.66 14.20
N GLU A 150 17.75 7.53 14.86
CA GLU A 150 17.62 6.88 16.18
C GLU A 150 18.05 5.41 16.15
N HIS A 151 17.94 4.76 14.99
CA HIS A 151 18.38 3.38 14.75
C HIS A 151 19.79 3.33 14.11
N HIS A 152 20.67 4.29 14.42
CA HIS A 152 22.04 4.31 13.93
C HIS A 152 22.80 3.01 14.27
N PRO A 153 23.68 2.52 13.39
CA PRO A 153 24.50 1.35 13.70
C PRO A 153 25.56 1.70 14.77
N SER A 154 26.11 0.68 15.44
CA SER A 154 27.03 0.86 16.58
C SER A 154 28.35 1.55 16.22
N ASP A 155 28.73 1.53 14.94
CA ASP A 155 29.94 2.13 14.38
C ASP A 155 29.72 3.57 13.87
N MET A 156 28.50 4.12 14.00
CA MET A 156 28.19 5.51 13.68
C MET A 156 27.43 6.17 14.84
N SER A 157 27.57 7.46 15.01
CA SER A 157 26.75 8.23 15.95
C SER A 157 25.39 8.60 15.35
N TYR A 158 24.40 8.85 16.22
CA TYR A 158 23.11 9.43 15.84
C TYR A 158 23.26 10.67 14.95
N LEU A 159 24.20 11.57 15.27
CA LEU A 159 24.36 12.83 14.55
C LEU A 159 24.90 12.61 13.13
N GLU A 160 25.83 11.66 12.94
CA GLU A 160 26.33 11.29 11.61
C GLU A 160 25.22 10.71 10.73
N VAL A 161 24.41 9.79 11.26
CA VAL A 161 23.29 9.21 10.49
C VAL A 161 22.22 10.27 10.21
N LYS A 162 21.94 11.17 11.15
CA LYS A 162 20.99 12.26 10.96
C LYS A 162 21.40 13.19 9.81
N GLU A 163 22.65 13.62 9.76
CA GLU A 163 23.15 14.45 8.66
C GLU A 163 23.18 13.68 7.34
N ALA A 164 23.56 12.40 7.37
CA ALA A 164 23.53 11.54 6.20
C ALA A 164 22.11 11.34 5.65
N ALA A 165 21.11 11.12 6.52
CA ALA A 165 19.71 10.98 6.14
C ALA A 165 19.15 12.28 5.55
N LYS A 166 19.50 13.43 6.12
CA LYS A 166 19.13 14.73 5.56
C LYS A 166 19.70 14.94 4.15
N ALA A 167 20.94 14.49 3.91
CA ALA A 167 21.63 14.68 2.64
C ALA A 167 21.21 13.68 1.55
N ARG A 168 20.89 12.43 1.92
CA ARG A 168 20.74 11.29 0.98
C ARG A 168 19.34 10.70 0.92
N MET A 169 18.40 11.20 1.72
CA MET A 169 17.01 10.75 1.73
C MET A 169 16.09 11.83 1.15
N HIS A 170 15.44 11.50 0.04
CA HIS A 170 14.68 12.42 -0.78
C HIS A 170 13.22 11.98 -0.90
N PHE A 171 12.32 12.96 -0.96
CA PHE A 171 10.88 12.73 -1.10
C PHE A 171 10.38 13.53 -2.31
N PRO A 172 10.56 13.02 -3.54
CA PRO A 172 10.03 13.69 -4.72
C PRO A 172 8.51 13.85 -4.60
N PRO A 173 7.96 15.00 -5.00
CA PRO A 173 6.54 15.28 -4.80
C PRO A 173 5.62 14.43 -5.69
N TRP A 174 6.11 13.82 -6.78
CA TRP A 174 5.28 13.02 -7.68
C TRP A 174 6.01 11.80 -8.23
N PHE A 175 7.04 12.02 -9.05
CA PHE A 175 7.79 10.96 -9.72
C PHE A 175 9.29 11.15 -9.55
N TYR A 176 10.02 10.07 -9.77
CA TYR A 176 11.47 10.08 -9.96
C TYR A 176 11.80 9.98 -11.45
N LEU A 177 12.72 10.81 -11.94
CA LEU A 177 13.19 10.78 -13.33
C LEU A 177 14.73 10.85 -13.40
N GLU A 178 15.34 9.84 -14.01
CA GLU A 178 16.68 9.89 -14.57
C GLU A 178 16.53 10.07 -16.09
N PRO A 179 16.83 11.26 -16.65
CA PRO A 179 16.65 11.55 -18.07
C PRO A 179 17.29 10.50 -18.98
N GLY A 180 16.53 10.04 -19.98
CA GLY A 180 16.95 9.01 -20.94
C GLY A 180 17.00 7.59 -20.39
N VAL A 181 16.94 7.38 -19.07
CA VAL A 181 17.11 6.05 -18.46
C VAL A 181 15.83 5.56 -17.79
N LEU A 182 15.30 6.29 -16.81
CA LEU A 182 14.32 5.73 -15.87
C LEU A 182 13.28 6.75 -15.46
N TYR A 183 12.01 6.38 -15.55
CA TYR A 183 10.88 7.05 -14.91
C TYR A 183 10.22 6.12 -13.90
N VAL A 184 10.01 6.59 -12.67
CA VAL A 184 9.31 5.84 -11.61
C VAL A 184 8.20 6.70 -11.02
N GLU A 185 6.99 6.15 -10.94
CA GLU A 185 5.90 6.67 -10.11
C GLU A 185 5.05 5.51 -9.60
N HIS A 186 4.17 5.75 -8.64
CA HIS A 186 3.34 4.67 -8.11
C HIS A 186 2.32 4.13 -9.12
N GLY A 187 1.60 5.02 -9.81
CA GLY A 187 0.59 4.68 -10.83
C GLY A 187 -0.86 4.92 -10.42
N HIS A 188 -1.14 5.22 -9.14
CA HIS A 188 -2.51 5.43 -8.64
C HIS A 188 -3.30 6.56 -9.32
N GLN A 189 -2.61 7.57 -9.88
CA GLN A 189 -3.27 8.64 -10.61
C GLN A 189 -3.98 8.15 -11.88
N TYR A 190 -3.69 6.94 -12.36
CA TYR A 190 -4.34 6.34 -13.53
C TYR A 190 -5.54 5.46 -13.19
N ASP A 191 -5.91 5.39 -11.91
CA ASP A 191 -7.07 4.69 -11.39
C ASP A 191 -8.05 5.71 -10.79
N GLU A 192 -9.29 5.76 -11.29
CA GLU A 192 -10.29 6.71 -10.82
C GLU A 192 -10.72 6.51 -9.35
N TYR A 193 -10.47 5.34 -8.76
CA TYR A 193 -10.78 5.05 -7.36
C TYR A 193 -9.66 5.52 -6.42
N CYS A 194 -8.43 5.58 -6.91
CA CYS A 194 -7.23 5.87 -6.12
C CYS A 194 -6.64 7.26 -6.39
N ALA A 195 -6.90 7.85 -7.57
CA ALA A 195 -6.42 9.16 -7.96
C ALA A 195 -6.86 10.27 -7.00
N ASN A 196 -6.00 11.27 -6.86
CA ASN A 196 -6.26 12.51 -6.13
C ASN A 196 -6.63 13.61 -7.12
N ALA A 197 -7.52 14.52 -6.71
CA ALA A 197 -7.88 15.63 -7.59
C ALA A 197 -6.72 16.63 -7.77
N HIS A 198 -5.90 16.76 -6.72
CA HIS A 198 -4.73 17.64 -6.65
C HIS A 198 -3.52 16.82 -6.23
N ASN A 199 -2.86 16.14 -7.16
CA ASN A 199 -1.77 15.22 -6.81
C ASN A 199 -0.56 15.94 -6.21
N LEU A 200 -0.23 17.14 -6.72
CA LEU A 200 0.96 17.90 -6.30
C LEU A 200 0.74 18.61 -4.96
N ALA A 201 -0.51 18.92 -4.63
CA ALA A 201 -0.89 19.47 -3.34
C ALA A 201 -2.23 18.84 -2.87
N PRO A 202 -2.20 17.61 -2.33
CA PRO A 202 -3.40 16.82 -2.05
C PRO A 202 -4.14 17.25 -0.78
N VAL A 203 -4.12 18.54 -0.45
CA VAL A 203 -4.85 19.07 0.70
C VAL A 203 -6.35 19.14 0.42
N LEU A 204 -7.15 19.03 1.47
CA LEU A 204 -8.60 19.13 1.39
C LEU A 204 -9.01 20.57 1.05
N PRO A 205 -9.80 20.81 -0.01
CA PRO A 205 -10.36 22.13 -0.28
C PRO A 205 -11.11 22.66 0.94
N GLY A 206 -10.79 23.90 1.34
CA GLY A 206 -11.37 24.55 2.52
C GLY A 206 -10.74 24.13 3.86
N ASN A 207 -9.87 23.12 3.89
CA ASN A 207 -9.11 22.75 5.09
C ASN A 207 -7.69 22.30 4.75
N ARG A 208 -6.75 23.26 4.80
CA ARG A 208 -5.35 23.05 4.42
C ARG A 208 -4.55 22.18 5.39
N THR A 209 -5.11 21.79 6.53
CA THR A 209 -4.41 20.93 7.49
C THR A 209 -4.69 19.44 7.25
N GLN A 210 -5.61 19.10 6.36
CA GLN A 210 -5.98 17.72 6.05
C GLN A 210 -5.70 17.41 4.59
N ILE A 211 -5.44 16.15 4.30
CA ILE A 211 -5.35 15.59 2.94
C ILE A 211 -6.74 15.20 2.43
N GLN A 212 -7.00 15.47 1.16
CA GLN A 212 -8.16 14.99 0.43
C GLN A 212 -7.97 13.51 0.08
N LEU A 213 -8.71 12.65 0.80
CA LEU A 213 -8.68 11.21 0.58
C LEU A 213 -9.44 10.79 -0.70
N SER A 214 -8.93 9.74 -1.33
CA SER A 214 -9.54 9.07 -2.49
C SER A 214 -10.72 8.18 -2.10
N MET A 215 -11.38 7.59 -3.11
CA MET A 215 -12.48 6.66 -2.90
C MET A 215 -12.00 5.38 -2.20
N SER A 216 -10.84 4.86 -2.59
CA SER A 216 -10.21 3.69 -1.97
C SER A 216 -9.91 3.95 -0.50
N ALA A 217 -9.30 5.09 -0.17
CA ALA A 217 -8.99 5.47 1.21
C ALA A 217 -10.24 5.61 2.09
N PHE A 218 -11.34 6.19 1.58
CA PHE A 218 -12.60 6.21 2.35
C PHE A 218 -13.25 4.84 2.50
N THR A 219 -13.10 3.95 1.51
CA THR A 219 -13.57 2.57 1.58
C THR A 219 -12.78 1.82 2.65
N MET A 220 -11.47 2.02 2.72
CA MET A 220 -10.63 1.49 3.80
C MET A 220 -11.08 2.00 5.17
N ARG A 221 -11.25 3.33 5.28
CA ARG A 221 -11.66 3.98 6.52
C ARG A 221 -13.02 3.56 7.03
N TYR A 222 -14.04 3.61 6.18
CA TYR A 222 -15.40 3.41 6.62
C TYR A 222 -15.86 1.97 6.49
N PHE A 223 -15.30 1.14 5.63
CA PHE A 223 -15.71 -0.26 5.48
C PHE A 223 -14.63 -1.21 5.99
N ALA A 224 -13.45 -1.24 5.36
CA ALA A 224 -12.41 -2.24 5.63
C ALA A 224 -12.02 -2.34 7.10
N SER A 225 -11.74 -1.21 7.76
CA SER A 225 -11.32 -1.14 9.17
C SER A 225 -12.27 -1.85 10.13
N ARG A 226 -13.56 -1.99 9.77
CA ARG A 226 -14.58 -2.68 10.57
C ARG A 226 -14.71 -4.17 10.27
N VAL A 227 -14.20 -4.61 9.12
CA VAL A 227 -14.35 -5.97 8.60
C VAL A 227 -13.03 -6.76 8.67
N GLN A 228 -11.88 -6.08 8.66
CA GLN A 228 -10.49 -6.62 8.65
C GLN A 228 -10.06 -7.57 9.78
N LYS A 229 -10.99 -8.13 10.55
CA LYS A 229 -10.68 -9.16 11.56
C LYS A 229 -10.32 -10.54 10.99
N VAL A 230 -10.45 -10.75 9.67
CA VAL A 230 -10.57 -12.12 9.12
C VAL A 230 -9.48 -12.52 8.11
N ASP A 231 -8.93 -11.62 7.27
CA ASP A 231 -7.72 -11.84 6.44
C ASP A 231 -7.46 -10.59 5.55
N PRO A 232 -6.38 -9.81 5.77
CA PRO A 232 -6.05 -8.64 4.95
C PRO A 232 -5.81 -8.97 3.46
N ALA A 233 -5.14 -10.08 3.16
CA ALA A 233 -4.77 -10.47 1.78
C ALA A 233 -5.99 -10.93 0.95
N ALA A 234 -7.07 -11.37 1.60
CA ALA A 234 -8.31 -11.75 0.93
C ALA A 234 -9.15 -10.55 0.47
N MET A 235 -8.90 -9.36 1.03
CA MET A 235 -9.71 -8.16 0.79
C MET A 235 -9.30 -7.41 -0.49
N GLU A 236 -8.02 -7.50 -0.87
CA GLU A 236 -7.48 -6.85 -2.07
C GLU A 236 -7.85 -7.60 -3.36
N ASN A 237 -8.16 -8.90 -3.28
CA ASN A 237 -8.58 -9.68 -4.44
C ASN A 237 -10.08 -9.97 -4.42
N MET A 238 -10.86 -9.22 -5.21
CA MET A 238 -12.32 -9.39 -5.35
C MET A 238 -12.75 -10.81 -5.75
N ASN A 239 -11.89 -11.59 -6.41
CA ASN A 239 -12.19 -12.98 -6.75
C ASN A 239 -12.27 -13.91 -5.52
N THR A 240 -11.72 -13.46 -4.39
CA THR A 240 -11.74 -14.16 -3.10
C THR A 240 -12.91 -13.71 -2.22
N LEU A 241 -13.68 -12.70 -2.64
CA LEU A 241 -14.75 -12.09 -1.86
C LEU A 241 -15.85 -13.09 -1.45
N LEU A 242 -16.26 -14.00 -2.34
CA LEU A 242 -17.24 -15.04 -2.01
C LEU A 242 -16.71 -16.02 -0.95
N ARG A 243 -15.40 -16.32 -0.97
CA ARG A 243 -14.74 -17.18 0.03
C ARG A 243 -14.65 -16.46 1.36
N TYR A 244 -14.28 -15.18 1.33
CA TYR A 244 -14.25 -14.31 2.50
C TYR A 244 -15.62 -14.23 3.16
N ILE A 245 -16.67 -13.93 2.38
CA ILE A 245 -18.06 -13.89 2.88
C ILE A 245 -18.46 -15.25 3.46
N ARG A 246 -18.14 -16.37 2.80
CA ARG A 246 -18.44 -17.71 3.33
C ARG A 246 -17.73 -17.96 4.65
N HIS A 247 -16.44 -17.64 4.76
CA HIS A 247 -15.68 -17.78 6.00
C HIS A 247 -16.28 -16.91 7.11
N LEU A 248 -16.64 -15.68 6.80
CA LEU A 248 -17.26 -14.74 7.73
C LEU A 248 -18.63 -15.24 8.23
N VAL A 249 -19.44 -15.82 7.34
CA VAL A 249 -20.73 -16.43 7.69
C VAL A 249 -20.54 -17.60 8.67
N LEU A 250 -19.53 -18.44 8.43
CA LEU A 250 -19.28 -19.65 9.21
C LEU A 250 -18.62 -19.36 10.57
N ASN A 251 -17.68 -18.43 10.62
CA ASN A 251 -16.85 -18.18 11.81
C ASN A 251 -17.31 -16.95 12.61
N GLU A 252 -17.95 -15.98 11.97
CA GLU A 252 -18.35 -14.70 12.57
C GLU A 252 -19.78 -14.28 12.16
N PRO A 253 -20.82 -15.08 12.51
CA PRO A 253 -22.20 -14.83 12.07
C PRO A 253 -22.75 -13.49 12.57
N SER A 254 -22.33 -13.05 13.76
CA SER A 254 -22.73 -11.75 14.33
C SER A 254 -22.20 -10.56 13.52
N LEU A 255 -20.98 -10.67 12.97
CA LEU A 255 -20.37 -9.68 12.10
C LEU A 255 -21.05 -9.70 10.72
N THR A 256 -21.34 -10.88 10.20
CA THR A 256 -22.04 -11.07 8.92
C THR A 256 -23.39 -10.35 8.89
N LEU A 257 -24.19 -10.49 9.95
CA LEU A 257 -25.50 -9.82 10.05
C LEU A 257 -25.38 -8.28 10.07
N ARG A 258 -24.22 -7.73 10.47
CA ARG A 258 -23.95 -6.29 10.51
C ARG A 258 -23.33 -5.74 9.23
N LEU A 259 -22.82 -6.60 8.33
CA LEU A 259 -22.17 -6.18 7.07
C LEU A 259 -23.04 -5.23 6.23
N PRO A 260 -24.34 -5.47 6.01
CA PRO A 260 -25.17 -4.53 5.25
C PRO A 260 -25.22 -3.15 5.90
N ALA A 261 -25.37 -3.09 7.24
CA ALA A 261 -25.39 -1.83 7.96
C ALA A 261 -24.04 -1.09 7.85
N PHE A 262 -22.92 -1.81 7.93
CA PHE A 262 -21.60 -1.23 7.75
C PHE A 262 -21.40 -0.67 6.35
N TYR A 263 -21.78 -1.45 5.33
CA TYR A 263 -21.71 -1.05 3.94
C TYR A 263 -22.57 0.20 3.66
N PHE A 264 -23.84 0.21 4.06
CA PHE A 264 -24.72 1.37 3.83
C PHE A 264 -24.28 2.62 4.60
N GLU A 265 -23.75 2.46 5.83
CA GLU A 265 -23.16 3.59 6.54
C GLU A 265 -21.93 4.15 5.80
N ALA A 266 -21.04 3.26 5.32
CA ALA A 266 -19.86 3.66 4.55
C ALA A 266 -20.27 4.39 3.26
N ALA A 267 -21.19 3.80 2.48
CA ALA A 267 -21.73 4.40 1.27
C ALA A 267 -22.34 5.78 1.54
N ALA A 268 -23.15 5.93 2.59
CA ALA A 268 -23.76 7.22 2.93
C ALA A 268 -22.73 8.28 3.37
N ARG A 269 -21.64 7.88 4.04
CA ARG A 269 -20.55 8.79 4.43
C ARG A 269 -19.72 9.21 3.22
N ILE A 270 -19.41 8.27 2.33
CA ILE A 270 -18.67 8.51 1.09
C ILE A 270 -19.47 9.44 0.16
N LEU A 271 -20.75 9.15 -0.08
CA LEU A 271 -21.61 9.97 -0.93
C LEU A 271 -21.77 11.41 -0.41
N ARG A 272 -21.75 11.61 0.91
CA ARG A 272 -21.74 12.95 1.53
C ARG A 272 -20.47 13.74 1.23
N LYS A 273 -19.36 13.05 0.94
CA LYS A 273 -18.07 13.64 0.58
C LYS A 273 -17.85 13.73 -0.92
N ALA A 274 -18.67 13.04 -1.71
CA ALA A 274 -18.62 13.11 -3.17
C ALA A 274 -19.23 14.42 -3.68
N GLY A 275 -18.71 14.89 -4.80
CA GLY A 275 -19.04 16.16 -5.44
C GLY A 275 -17.81 17.00 -5.71
N ARG A 276 -18.01 18.08 -6.46
CA ARG A 276 -16.97 19.09 -6.69
C ARG A 276 -16.90 20.04 -5.50
N SER A 277 -15.70 20.49 -5.17
CA SER A 277 -15.52 21.55 -4.18
C SER A 277 -15.85 22.91 -4.80
N ASP A 278 -16.00 23.93 -3.96
CA ASP A 278 -16.14 25.31 -4.40
C ASP A 278 -14.80 25.77 -5.01
N PRO A 279 -14.75 26.28 -6.26
CA PRO A 279 -13.53 26.80 -6.87
C PRO A 279 -12.77 27.81 -5.98
N ARG A 280 -13.47 28.58 -5.14
CA ARG A 280 -12.83 29.52 -4.20
C ARG A 280 -11.97 28.82 -3.15
N GLN A 281 -12.34 27.59 -2.79
CA GLN A 281 -11.61 26.76 -1.84
C GLN A 281 -10.40 26.07 -2.49
N GLU A 282 -10.40 25.95 -3.81
CA GLU A 282 -9.33 25.32 -4.61
C GLU A 282 -8.24 26.32 -5.03
N ALA A 283 -8.53 27.62 -5.11
CA ALA A 283 -7.57 28.64 -5.58
C ALA A 283 -6.20 28.63 -4.87
N PHE A 284 -6.16 28.30 -3.57
CA PHE A 284 -4.89 28.13 -2.87
C PHE A 284 -4.11 26.89 -3.32
N ILE A 285 -4.84 25.81 -3.60
CA ILE A 285 -4.26 24.55 -4.04
C ILE A 285 -3.63 24.74 -5.41
N GLU A 286 -4.32 25.42 -6.33
CA GLU A 286 -3.77 25.76 -7.65
C GLU A 286 -2.43 26.51 -7.55
N GLY A 287 -2.35 27.50 -6.64
CA GLY A 287 -1.11 28.21 -6.36
C GLY A 287 0.00 27.29 -5.83
N ALA A 288 -0.33 26.41 -4.88
CA ALA A 288 0.63 25.44 -4.34
C ALA A 288 1.11 24.43 -5.40
N GLU A 289 0.21 23.91 -6.23
CA GLU A 289 0.56 23.00 -7.34
C GLU A 289 1.42 23.69 -8.39
N SER A 290 1.20 24.99 -8.66
CA SER A 290 2.07 25.77 -9.55
C SER A 290 3.52 25.81 -9.05
N VAL A 291 3.72 26.08 -7.75
CA VAL A 291 5.07 26.12 -7.16
C VAL A 291 5.75 24.75 -7.27
N VAL A 292 5.04 23.67 -6.92
CA VAL A 292 5.58 22.31 -7.02
C VAL A 292 5.89 21.94 -8.47
N ARG A 293 5.03 22.32 -9.42
CA ARG A 293 5.23 22.07 -10.86
C ARG A 293 6.46 22.77 -11.39
N GLU A 294 6.67 24.04 -11.03
CA GLU A 294 7.87 24.81 -11.39
C GLU A 294 9.13 24.16 -10.81
N GLU A 295 9.07 23.67 -9.57
CA GLU A 295 10.18 22.95 -8.95
C GLU A 295 10.52 21.65 -9.68
N ILE A 296 9.52 20.82 -10.01
CA ILE A 296 9.72 19.58 -10.79
C ILE A 296 10.35 19.91 -12.15
N GLY A 297 9.82 20.92 -12.84
CA GLY A 297 10.35 21.36 -14.14
C GLY A 297 11.81 21.79 -14.05
N ARG A 298 12.16 22.54 -13.01
CA ARG A 298 13.55 22.96 -12.75
C ARG A 298 14.48 21.79 -12.41
N VAL A 299 14.04 20.88 -11.54
CA VAL A 299 14.86 19.75 -11.05
C VAL A 299 15.18 18.77 -12.19
N TYR A 300 14.20 18.43 -13.00
CA TYR A 300 14.36 17.45 -14.08
C TYR A 300 14.61 18.06 -15.46
N GLY A 301 14.61 19.39 -15.58
CA GLY A 301 14.78 20.08 -16.86
C GLY A 301 13.61 19.86 -17.82
N LEU A 302 12.39 19.69 -17.30
CA LEU A 302 11.18 19.48 -18.09
C LEU A 302 10.48 20.81 -18.38
N ASP A 303 10.04 20.99 -19.61
CA ASP A 303 9.21 22.15 -19.96
C ASP A 303 7.78 22.02 -19.41
N GLY A 304 7.10 23.15 -19.28
CA GLY A 304 5.74 23.19 -18.73
C GLY A 304 4.72 22.43 -19.58
N ARG A 305 4.95 22.27 -20.89
CA ARG A 305 4.03 21.54 -21.79
C ARG A 305 4.11 20.04 -21.55
N THR A 306 5.32 19.52 -21.36
CA THR A 306 5.58 18.11 -21.07
C THR A 306 4.99 17.74 -19.72
N LEU A 307 5.20 18.57 -18.68
CA LEU A 307 4.58 18.36 -17.37
C LEU A 307 3.05 18.39 -17.44
N GLN A 308 2.47 19.35 -18.14
CA GLN A 308 1.02 19.41 -18.33
C GLN A 308 0.49 18.19 -19.10
N ALA A 309 1.24 17.69 -20.10
CA ALA A 309 0.88 16.49 -20.83
C ALA A 309 0.93 15.24 -19.95
N LEU A 310 1.92 15.12 -19.05
CA LEU A 310 2.00 14.05 -18.06
C LEU A 310 0.82 14.12 -17.09
N GLU A 311 0.49 15.30 -16.55
CA GLU A 311 -0.64 15.48 -15.63
C GLU A 311 -1.97 15.11 -16.31
N ALA A 312 -2.11 15.42 -17.59
CA ALA A 312 -3.30 15.07 -18.38
C ALA A 312 -3.50 13.57 -18.63
N LEU A 313 -2.48 12.73 -18.37
CA LEU A 313 -2.63 11.28 -18.40
C LEU A 313 -3.46 10.75 -17.22
N GLY A 314 -3.53 11.51 -16.13
CA GLY A 314 -4.27 11.17 -14.91
C GLY A 314 -5.76 10.95 -15.16
N ARG A 315 -6.35 10.02 -14.42
CA ARG A 315 -7.80 9.82 -14.39
C ARG A 315 -8.44 10.82 -13.45
N ARG A 316 -9.60 11.31 -13.88
CA ARG A 316 -10.46 12.11 -13.02
C ARG A 316 -10.97 11.24 -11.85
N PRO A 317 -10.77 11.64 -10.58
CA PRO A 317 -11.26 10.87 -9.44
C PRO A 317 -12.77 10.70 -9.45
N ILE A 318 -13.23 9.49 -9.14
CA ILE A 318 -14.67 9.14 -9.15
C ILE A 318 -15.47 9.95 -8.12
N LEU A 319 -14.83 10.35 -7.01
CA LEU A 319 -15.44 11.15 -5.95
C LEU A 319 -15.93 12.52 -6.41
N LEU A 320 -15.39 13.06 -7.51
CA LEU A 320 -15.83 14.36 -8.03
C LEU A 320 -17.22 14.30 -8.68
N ASP A 321 -17.76 13.08 -8.90
CA ASP A 321 -19.08 12.84 -9.47
C ASP A 321 -19.90 11.94 -8.53
N ARG A 322 -20.96 12.50 -7.94
CA ARG A 322 -21.84 11.77 -7.00
C ARG A 322 -22.53 10.57 -7.64
N GLY A 323 -22.94 10.68 -8.91
CA GLY A 323 -23.62 9.61 -9.63
C GLY A 323 -22.68 8.45 -9.90
N ARG A 324 -21.49 8.75 -10.42
CA ARG A 324 -20.43 7.74 -10.62
C ARG A 324 -19.95 7.15 -9.30
N THR A 325 -19.83 7.94 -8.25
CA THR A 325 -19.50 7.43 -6.90
C THR A 325 -20.55 6.42 -6.44
N GLY A 326 -21.84 6.71 -6.63
CA GLY A 326 -22.92 5.76 -6.31
C GLY A 326 -22.84 4.46 -7.12
N GLN A 327 -22.47 4.55 -8.40
CA GLN A 327 -22.25 3.39 -9.27
C GLN A 327 -21.00 2.58 -8.88
N GLY A 328 -19.90 3.25 -8.52
CA GLY A 328 -18.67 2.65 -8.02
C GLY A 328 -18.84 2.02 -6.64
N LEU A 329 -19.81 2.51 -5.87
CA LEU A 329 -20.31 1.87 -4.66
C LEU A 329 -21.27 0.72 -4.93
N TRP A 330 -21.72 0.47 -6.16
CA TRP A 330 -22.65 -0.62 -6.52
C TRP A 330 -24.10 -0.40 -6.05
N ILE A 331 -24.48 0.82 -5.70
CA ILE A 331 -25.82 1.14 -5.18
C ILE A 331 -26.89 0.87 -6.25
N ASP A 332 -26.61 1.22 -7.51
CA ASP A 332 -27.51 0.98 -8.63
C ASP A 332 -27.77 -0.52 -8.86
N LEU A 333 -26.74 -1.35 -8.72
CA LEU A 333 -26.85 -2.81 -8.84
C LEU A 333 -27.67 -3.40 -7.68
N ILE A 334 -27.48 -2.92 -6.45
CA ILE A 334 -28.25 -3.37 -5.27
C ILE A 334 -29.72 -2.97 -5.42
N LEU A 335 -30.00 -1.71 -5.72
CA LEU A 335 -31.37 -1.20 -5.87
C LEU A 335 -32.09 -1.85 -7.06
N GLY A 336 -31.40 -2.02 -8.19
CA GLY A 336 -31.93 -2.70 -9.37
C GLY A 336 -32.26 -4.17 -9.10
N SER A 337 -31.40 -4.86 -8.36
CA SER A 337 -31.64 -6.25 -7.95
C SER A 337 -32.84 -6.34 -6.99
N LEU A 338 -32.91 -5.48 -5.99
CA LEU A 338 -34.03 -5.46 -5.03
C LEU A 338 -35.37 -5.16 -5.73
N ALA A 339 -35.41 -4.15 -6.61
CA ALA A 339 -36.60 -3.80 -7.37
C ALA A 339 -37.08 -4.95 -8.26
N SER A 340 -36.15 -5.67 -8.90
CA SER A 340 -36.46 -6.85 -9.71
C SER A 340 -37.07 -7.98 -8.86
N ALA A 341 -36.48 -8.29 -7.70
CA ALA A 341 -36.98 -9.31 -6.79
C ALA A 341 -38.37 -8.99 -6.22
N VAL A 342 -38.59 -7.73 -5.81
CA VAL A 342 -39.90 -7.27 -5.31
C VAL A 342 -40.95 -7.36 -6.42
N THR A 343 -40.63 -6.91 -7.63
CA THR A 343 -41.53 -6.97 -8.78
C THR A 343 -41.90 -8.41 -9.13
N ALA A 344 -40.92 -9.32 -9.18
CA ALA A 344 -41.15 -10.74 -9.41
C ALA A 344 -42.11 -11.34 -8.36
N ARG A 345 -41.88 -11.03 -7.08
CA ARG A 345 -42.75 -11.49 -5.97
C ARG A 345 -44.17 -10.96 -6.09
N LEU A 346 -44.35 -9.69 -6.43
CA LEU A 346 -45.67 -9.07 -6.59
C LEU A 346 -46.44 -9.67 -7.78
N LEU A 347 -45.76 -9.94 -8.90
CA LEU A 347 -46.37 -10.56 -10.09
C LEU A 347 -46.74 -12.03 -9.84
N ALA A 348 -45.89 -12.78 -9.15
CA ALA A 348 -46.17 -14.16 -8.76
C ALA A 348 -47.41 -14.24 -7.86
N ARG A 349 -47.53 -13.35 -6.86
CA ARG A 349 -48.70 -13.26 -5.98
C ARG A 349 -50.00 -12.90 -6.70
N ARG A 350 -49.91 -12.22 -7.84
CA ARG A 350 -51.06 -11.87 -8.70
C ARG A 350 -51.39 -12.93 -9.75
N GLY A 351 -50.79 -14.13 -9.66
CA GLY A 351 -51.04 -15.21 -10.61
C GLY A 351 -50.49 -14.95 -12.02
N ARG A 352 -49.45 -14.11 -12.15
CA ARG A 352 -48.78 -13.80 -13.44
C ARG A 352 -47.39 -14.44 -13.51
N PRO A 353 -47.26 -15.77 -13.58
CA PRO A 353 -45.98 -16.47 -13.48
C PRO A 353 -45.02 -16.13 -14.63
N LEU A 354 -45.53 -15.94 -15.85
CA LEU A 354 -44.69 -15.52 -17.00
C LEU A 354 -44.10 -14.12 -16.81
N ALA A 355 -44.86 -13.20 -16.23
CA ALA A 355 -44.37 -11.86 -15.91
C ALA A 355 -43.37 -11.89 -14.73
N ALA A 356 -43.58 -12.80 -13.76
CA ALA A 356 -42.63 -13.04 -12.68
C ALA A 356 -41.30 -13.63 -13.20
N LEU A 357 -41.35 -14.54 -14.18
CA LEU A 357 -40.16 -15.04 -14.88
C LEU A 357 -39.42 -13.94 -15.63
N GLY A 358 -40.14 -13.02 -16.28
CA GLY A 358 -39.54 -11.82 -16.90
C GLY A 358 -38.81 -10.93 -15.89
N ALA A 359 -39.36 -10.74 -14.69
CA ALA A 359 -38.71 -10.00 -13.61
C ALA A 359 -37.56 -10.78 -12.93
N LEU A 360 -37.52 -12.12 -13.02
CA LEU A 360 -36.35 -12.90 -12.64
C LEU A 360 -35.24 -12.81 -13.70
N ALA A 361 -35.59 -12.69 -14.98
CA ALA A 361 -34.60 -12.45 -16.04
C ALA A 361 -33.87 -11.09 -15.86
N THR A 362 -34.53 -10.07 -15.29
CA THR A 362 -33.86 -8.81 -14.95
C THR A 362 -32.86 -8.96 -13.79
N LEU A 363 -33.06 -9.89 -12.86
CA LEU A 363 -32.03 -10.24 -11.87
C LEU A 363 -30.78 -10.83 -12.54
N SER A 364 -30.96 -11.70 -13.53
CA SER A 364 -29.84 -12.25 -14.31
C SER A 364 -29.09 -11.14 -15.06
N TYR A 365 -29.80 -10.15 -15.61
CA TYR A 365 -29.18 -8.96 -16.21
C TYR A 365 -28.32 -8.19 -15.20
N TRP A 366 -28.83 -7.93 -13.99
CA TRP A 366 -28.05 -7.28 -12.94
C TRP A 366 -26.84 -8.12 -12.51
N GLY A 367 -26.97 -9.44 -12.44
CA GLY A 367 -25.85 -10.36 -12.17
C GLY A 367 -24.77 -10.32 -13.26
N LEU A 368 -25.15 -10.25 -14.54
CA LEU A 368 -24.22 -10.11 -15.66
C LEU A 368 -23.53 -8.74 -15.66
N LEU A 369 -24.27 -7.66 -15.38
CA LEU A 369 -23.68 -6.33 -15.21
C LEU A 369 -22.70 -6.31 -14.04
N TRP A 370 -23.04 -6.96 -12.94
CA TRP A 370 -22.18 -7.10 -11.76
C TRP A 370 -20.87 -7.80 -12.14
N GLN A 371 -20.94 -8.98 -12.78
CA GLN A 371 -19.77 -9.70 -13.28
C GLN A 371 -18.89 -8.84 -14.21
N ARG A 372 -19.52 -8.11 -15.16
CA ARG A 372 -18.80 -7.21 -16.08
C ARG A 372 -18.10 -6.06 -15.36
N ARG A 373 -18.73 -5.47 -14.34
CA ARG A 373 -18.12 -4.36 -13.58
C ARG A 373 -16.97 -4.86 -12.70
N ILE A 374 -17.08 -6.05 -12.09
CA ILE A 374 -15.99 -6.61 -11.25
C ILE A 374 -14.77 -6.85 -12.13
N GLY A 375 -14.98 -7.46 -13.31
CA GLY A 375 -13.87 -7.73 -14.23
C GLY A 375 -13.14 -6.48 -14.73
N ARG A 376 -13.79 -5.31 -14.73
CA ARG A 376 -13.16 -4.03 -15.10
C ARG A 376 -12.47 -3.33 -13.93
N ALA A 377 -12.96 -3.52 -12.70
CA ALA A 377 -12.39 -2.89 -11.51
C ALA A 377 -10.95 -3.36 -11.24
N ASN A 378 -10.61 -4.59 -11.63
CA ASN A 378 -9.25 -5.15 -11.49
C ASN A 378 -8.41 -5.07 -12.78
N ASP A 379 -8.85 -4.33 -13.80
CA ASP A 379 -8.16 -4.27 -15.09
C ASP A 379 -7.11 -3.16 -15.13
N HIS A 380 -5.90 -3.49 -14.71
CA HIS A 380 -4.74 -2.59 -14.73
C HIS A 380 -4.03 -2.51 -16.10
N ARG A 381 -4.58 -3.08 -17.18
CA ARG A 381 -3.96 -3.02 -18.53
C ARG A 381 -3.84 -1.60 -19.07
N ASN A 382 -4.62 -0.65 -18.53
CA ASN A 382 -4.44 0.77 -18.84
C ASN A 382 -3.03 1.26 -18.50
N LEU A 383 -2.37 0.71 -17.48
CA LEU A 383 -1.03 1.11 -17.06
C LEU A 383 0.01 0.94 -18.18
N ARG A 384 -0.04 -0.17 -18.94
CA ARG A 384 0.85 -0.38 -20.10
C ARG A 384 0.67 0.72 -21.16
N VAL A 385 -0.57 1.13 -21.43
CA VAL A 385 -0.88 2.19 -22.40
C VAL A 385 -0.36 3.54 -21.90
N ILE A 386 -0.52 3.82 -20.61
CA ILE A 386 -0.01 5.04 -20.00
C ILE A 386 1.52 5.05 -20.02
N ALA A 387 2.17 3.93 -19.70
CA ALA A 387 3.62 3.81 -19.73
C ALA A 387 4.20 4.11 -21.12
N ARG A 388 3.56 3.64 -22.21
CA ARG A 388 3.94 4.01 -23.59
C ARG A 388 3.87 5.52 -23.82
N ARG A 389 2.81 6.19 -23.34
CA ARG A 389 2.66 7.64 -23.48
C ARG A 389 3.70 8.42 -22.69
N ILE A 390 4.02 7.99 -21.46
CA ILE A 390 5.09 8.59 -20.66
C ILE A 390 6.42 8.45 -21.39
N ARG A 391 6.70 7.25 -21.93
CA ARG A 391 7.89 7.00 -22.75
C ARG A 391 7.94 7.89 -23.98
N ASP A 392 6.82 8.12 -24.67
CA ASP A 392 6.77 9.04 -25.83
C ASP A 392 7.06 10.49 -25.44
N LEU A 393 6.62 10.92 -24.25
CA LEU A 393 6.83 12.28 -23.76
C LEU A 393 8.26 12.51 -23.26
N LEU A 394 8.88 11.50 -22.63
CA LEU A 394 10.14 11.66 -21.89
C LEU A 394 11.35 10.99 -22.56
N GLY A 395 11.13 10.07 -23.50
CA GLY A 395 12.20 9.32 -24.17
C GLY A 395 13.04 8.44 -23.24
N VAL A 396 12.47 7.98 -22.13
CA VAL A 396 13.18 7.10 -21.17
C VAL A 396 13.27 5.66 -21.65
N GLN A 397 14.30 4.94 -21.21
CA GLN A 397 14.46 3.51 -21.46
C GLN A 397 13.46 2.69 -20.64
N TYR A 398 13.27 3.02 -19.36
CA TYR A 398 12.44 2.25 -18.44
C TYR A 398 11.34 3.09 -17.82
N VAL A 399 10.12 2.58 -17.82
CA VAL A 399 8.97 3.15 -17.08
C VAL A 399 8.55 2.14 -16.01
N VAL A 400 8.48 2.56 -14.75
CA VAL A 400 8.26 1.66 -13.62
C VAL A 400 7.09 2.13 -12.76
N PHE A 401 6.13 1.23 -12.52
CA PHE A 401 4.99 1.41 -11.59
C PHE A 401 4.95 0.33 -10.49
N GLY A 402 4.07 0.51 -9.50
CA GLY A 402 3.80 -0.47 -8.42
C GLY A 402 2.33 -0.83 -8.20
N HIS A 403 1.44 0.18 -8.21
CA HIS A 403 -0.02 0.22 -7.91
C HIS A 403 -0.89 -1.04 -8.12
N SER A 404 -0.53 -1.96 -9.00
CA SER A 404 -1.36 -3.12 -9.33
C SER A 404 -1.15 -4.31 -8.39
N HIS A 405 -0.10 -4.31 -7.56
CA HIS A 405 0.37 -5.45 -6.77
C HIS A 405 0.71 -6.71 -7.58
N ASP A 406 0.69 -6.61 -8.91
CA ASP A 406 0.95 -7.69 -9.83
C ASP A 406 2.21 -7.34 -10.63
N PRO A 407 3.31 -8.10 -10.52
CA PRO A 407 4.49 -7.80 -11.30
C PRO A 407 4.21 -8.05 -12.77
N ASP A 408 4.68 -7.14 -13.60
CA ASP A 408 4.37 -7.11 -15.03
C ASP A 408 5.58 -6.60 -15.82
N VAL A 409 5.75 -7.11 -17.04
CA VAL A 409 6.77 -6.66 -17.96
C VAL A 409 6.18 -6.57 -19.36
N GLU A 410 6.32 -5.40 -19.98
CA GLU A 410 5.86 -5.15 -21.33
C GLU A 410 6.94 -4.38 -22.11
N TRP A 411 7.38 -4.94 -23.22
CA TRP A 411 8.22 -4.21 -24.17
C TRP A 411 7.40 -3.09 -24.82
N LEU A 412 7.82 -1.84 -24.63
CA LEU A 412 7.21 -0.67 -25.23
C LEU A 412 7.78 -0.39 -26.62
N ASP A 413 9.07 -0.66 -26.80
CA ASP A 413 9.80 -0.67 -28.07
C ASP A 413 11.00 -1.63 -27.93
N ALA A 414 10.93 -2.79 -28.60
CA ALA A 414 11.97 -3.82 -28.52
C ALA A 414 13.24 -3.45 -29.29
N GLU A 415 13.16 -2.59 -30.31
CA GLU A 415 14.34 -2.17 -31.10
C GLU A 415 15.19 -1.16 -30.33
N ARG A 416 14.57 -0.44 -29.39
CA ARG A 416 15.22 0.60 -28.57
C ARG A 416 15.44 0.19 -27.12
N ASP A 417 15.24 -1.09 -26.81
CA ASP A 417 15.33 -1.65 -25.46
C ASP A 417 14.48 -0.89 -24.42
N GLN A 418 13.27 -0.45 -24.82
CA GLN A 418 12.38 0.32 -23.95
C GLN A 418 11.30 -0.55 -23.33
N VAL A 419 11.23 -0.57 -21.99
CA VAL A 419 10.44 -1.54 -21.24
C VAL A 419 9.63 -0.88 -20.13
N TYR A 420 8.39 -1.34 -19.98
CA TYR A 420 7.56 -1.08 -18.82
C TYR A 420 7.70 -2.22 -17.82
N PHE A 421 7.91 -1.84 -16.56
CA PHE A 421 7.87 -2.76 -15.42
C PHE A 421 6.77 -2.33 -14.46
N ASN A 422 5.99 -3.30 -13.99
CA ASN A 422 5.31 -3.19 -12.71
C ASN A 422 6.13 -4.01 -11.71
N VAL A 423 6.66 -3.36 -10.66
CA VAL A 423 7.44 -4.06 -9.65
C VAL A 423 6.57 -4.81 -8.64
N GLY A 424 5.25 -4.65 -8.71
CA GLY A 424 4.21 -5.56 -8.21
C GLY A 424 4.49 -6.21 -6.87
N THR A 425 3.79 -5.74 -5.84
CA THR A 425 4.24 -5.90 -4.47
C THR A 425 4.43 -7.28 -3.85
N TRP A 426 5.10 -7.23 -2.71
CA TRP A 426 5.20 -8.26 -1.67
C TRP A 426 3.80 -8.65 -1.13
N LEU A 427 3.16 -9.64 -1.74
CA LEU A 427 2.00 -10.28 -1.14
C LEU A 427 2.47 -11.51 -0.33
N PRO A 428 2.34 -11.53 1.01
CA PRO A 428 2.65 -12.69 1.84
C PRO A 428 1.60 -13.77 1.62
N THR A 429 1.67 -14.44 0.48
CA THR A 429 0.82 -15.55 0.15
C THR A 429 1.45 -16.82 0.70
N GLY A 430 0.97 -17.27 1.86
CA GLY A 430 1.06 -18.63 2.38
C GLY A 430 2.27 -19.49 1.96
N GLY A 431 3.40 -19.30 2.65
CA GLY A 431 4.53 -20.22 2.66
C GLY A 431 5.87 -19.53 2.48
N GLU A 432 5.98 -18.68 1.45
CA GLU A 432 7.21 -17.92 1.16
C GLU A 432 6.83 -16.54 0.61
N SER A 433 7.20 -15.51 1.36
CA SER A 433 7.17 -14.12 0.91
C SER A 433 8.15 -13.95 -0.26
N GLN A 434 7.69 -13.40 -1.39
CA GLN A 434 8.59 -13.04 -2.49
C GLN A 434 8.67 -11.51 -2.59
N MET A 435 9.80 -10.96 -2.17
CA MET A 435 10.10 -9.53 -2.35
C MET A 435 10.64 -9.35 -3.77
N ILE A 436 9.77 -8.90 -4.67
CA ILE A 436 10.10 -8.59 -6.06
C ILE A 436 10.52 -7.13 -6.17
N TYR A 437 11.56 -6.88 -6.95
CA TYR A 437 12.10 -5.55 -7.18
C TYR A 437 12.76 -5.46 -8.55
N LEU A 438 12.85 -4.24 -9.08
CA LEU A 438 13.64 -3.98 -10.26
C LEU A 438 15.07 -3.62 -9.86
N HIS A 439 16.02 -4.27 -10.51
CA HIS A 439 17.44 -4.05 -10.36
C HIS A 439 17.98 -3.50 -11.67
N ILE A 440 18.58 -2.30 -11.64
CA ILE A 440 19.15 -1.65 -12.82
C ILE A 440 20.62 -1.39 -12.59
N VAL A 441 21.46 -2.04 -13.40
CA VAL A 441 22.91 -1.83 -13.41
C VAL A 441 23.26 -0.90 -14.56
N ARG A 442 24.04 0.15 -14.28
CA ARG A 442 24.59 1.02 -15.30
C ARG A 442 26.01 0.60 -15.65
N ASP A 443 26.26 0.40 -16.94
CA ASP A 443 27.60 0.24 -17.51
C ASP A 443 27.81 1.28 -18.62
N ARG A 444 28.66 2.27 -18.35
CA ARG A 444 28.90 3.43 -19.23
C ARG A 444 27.58 4.09 -19.66
N ASP A 445 27.25 3.99 -20.94
CA ASP A 445 26.06 4.59 -21.56
C ASP A 445 24.86 3.62 -21.63
N ARG A 446 25.03 2.36 -21.17
CA ARG A 446 23.97 1.36 -21.15
C ARG A 446 23.45 1.14 -19.73
N ALA A 447 22.13 0.96 -19.61
CA ALA A 447 21.49 0.50 -18.39
C ALA A 447 20.78 -0.82 -18.69
N THR A 448 20.96 -1.81 -17.84
CA THR A 448 20.30 -3.13 -17.95
C THR A 448 19.38 -3.30 -16.76
N ALA A 449 18.10 -3.51 -17.02
CA ALA A 449 17.08 -3.72 -16.01
C ALA A 449 16.62 -5.18 -15.95
N GLN A 450 16.52 -5.74 -14.75
CA GLN A 450 16.04 -7.10 -14.51
C GLN A 450 15.11 -7.10 -13.30
N LEU A 451 14.01 -7.85 -13.39
CA LEU A 451 13.20 -8.16 -12.21
C LEU A 451 13.90 -9.24 -11.41
N MET A 452 14.01 -8.98 -10.11
CA MET A 452 14.66 -9.86 -9.16
C MET A 452 13.69 -10.18 -8.03
N ARG A 453 13.87 -11.33 -7.40
CA ARG A 453 13.29 -11.66 -6.10
C ARG A 453 14.39 -11.96 -5.09
N TRP A 454 14.17 -11.60 -3.83
CA TRP A 454 15.06 -12.03 -2.76
C TRP A 454 14.71 -13.45 -2.32
N ASP A 455 15.65 -14.39 -2.45
CA ASP A 455 15.50 -15.74 -1.92
C ASP A 455 16.08 -15.81 -0.51
N ARG A 456 15.20 -15.95 0.48
CA ARG A 456 15.59 -16.02 1.89
C ARG A 456 16.45 -17.23 2.23
N ARG A 457 16.21 -18.39 1.60
CA ARG A 457 16.94 -19.64 1.89
C ARG A 457 18.37 -19.56 1.35
N ARG A 458 18.53 -18.97 0.17
CA ARG A 458 19.83 -18.77 -0.49
C ARG A 458 20.54 -17.52 -0.04
N GLN A 459 19.85 -16.58 0.61
CA GLN A 459 20.37 -15.27 0.99
C GLN A 459 20.98 -14.53 -0.21
N ALA A 460 20.29 -14.62 -1.35
CA ALA A 460 20.78 -14.15 -2.64
C ALA A 460 19.63 -13.65 -3.53
N PRO A 461 19.92 -12.69 -4.44
CA PRO A 461 18.98 -12.27 -5.45
C PRO A 461 18.81 -13.38 -6.50
N LEU A 462 17.58 -13.63 -6.93
CA LEU A 462 17.26 -14.51 -8.06
C LEU A 462 16.53 -13.72 -9.14
N GLU A 463 16.92 -13.91 -10.39
CA GLU A 463 16.21 -13.33 -11.53
C GLU A 463 14.80 -13.94 -11.64
N VAL A 464 13.84 -13.10 -11.98
CA VAL A 464 12.44 -13.48 -12.19
C VAL A 464 12.13 -13.33 -13.67
N ASP A 465 11.88 -14.44 -14.35
CA ASP A 465 11.22 -14.40 -15.64
C ASP A 465 9.71 -14.11 -15.43
N PRO A 466 9.17 -13.01 -15.97
CA PRO A 466 7.75 -12.66 -15.81
C PRO A 466 6.78 -13.73 -16.32
N ALA A 467 7.16 -14.48 -17.36
CA ALA A 467 6.34 -15.56 -17.90
C ALA A 467 6.27 -16.73 -16.92
N ASP A 468 7.42 -17.09 -16.33
CA ASP A 468 7.50 -18.14 -15.31
C ASP A 468 6.79 -17.70 -14.03
N TYR A 469 6.93 -16.44 -13.61
CA TYR A 469 6.23 -15.91 -12.44
C TYR A 469 4.70 -15.99 -12.59
N ALA A 470 4.16 -15.62 -13.76
CA ALA A 470 2.72 -15.72 -14.02
C ALA A 470 2.22 -17.18 -14.00
N ILE A 471 3.07 -18.14 -14.42
CA ILE A 471 2.79 -19.58 -14.38
C ILE A 471 2.88 -20.10 -12.94
N GLU A 472 3.94 -19.79 -12.20
CA GLU A 472 4.15 -20.12 -10.79
C GLU A 472 2.97 -19.63 -9.95
N ARG A 473 2.57 -18.37 -10.11
CA ARG A 473 1.42 -17.78 -9.39
C ARG A 473 0.10 -18.49 -9.71
N ARG A 474 -0.15 -18.85 -10.97
CA ARG A 474 -1.35 -19.63 -11.34
C ARG A 474 -1.30 -21.03 -10.74
N ALA A 475 -0.14 -21.68 -10.76
CA ALA A 475 0.08 -23.01 -10.20
C ALA A 475 -0.09 -23.02 -8.67
N GLU A 476 0.41 -22.00 -7.96
CA GLU A 476 0.20 -21.84 -6.52
C GLU A 476 -1.28 -21.62 -6.18
N LEU A 477 -1.97 -20.75 -6.93
CA LEU A 477 -3.41 -20.53 -6.77
C LEU A 477 -4.21 -21.82 -7.01
N GLN A 478 -3.82 -22.64 -7.99
CA GLN A 478 -4.45 -23.93 -8.29
C GLN A 478 -4.08 -25.03 -7.28
N GLY A 479 -2.83 -25.08 -6.83
CA GLY A 479 -2.33 -26.03 -5.84
C GLY A 479 -3.00 -25.83 -4.48
N ARG A 480 -3.25 -24.57 -4.08
CA ARG A 480 -4.07 -24.24 -2.91
C ARG A 480 -5.52 -24.68 -3.07
N GLN A 481 -6.12 -24.49 -4.26
CA GLN A 481 -7.45 -25.00 -4.54
C GLN A 481 -7.52 -26.52 -4.41
N ALA A 482 -6.46 -27.23 -4.81
CA ALA A 482 -6.38 -28.69 -4.67
C ALA A 482 -6.18 -29.12 -3.21
N ALA A 483 -5.27 -28.47 -2.46
CA ALA A 483 -5.01 -28.77 -1.06
C ALA A 483 -6.22 -28.49 -0.15
N GLU A 484 -6.98 -27.43 -0.42
CA GLU A 484 -8.22 -27.13 0.32
C GLU A 484 -9.38 -28.06 -0.04
N ARG A 485 -9.48 -28.51 -1.30
CA ARG A 485 -10.42 -29.57 -1.71
C ARG A 485 -10.07 -30.91 -1.05
N ALA A 486 -8.78 -31.21 -0.88
CA ALA A 486 -8.32 -32.38 -0.14
C ALA A 486 -8.56 -32.24 1.37
N GLY A 487 -8.35 -31.05 1.96
CA GLY A 487 -8.61 -30.77 3.37
C GLY A 487 -10.10 -30.72 3.76
N THR A 488 -11.00 -30.64 2.79
CA THR A 488 -12.47 -30.77 3.00
C THR A 488 -12.98 -32.20 2.81
N ALA A 489 -12.09 -33.15 2.49
CA ALA A 489 -12.40 -34.56 2.38
C ALA A 489 -11.45 -35.41 3.25
N SER A 490 -11.81 -35.59 4.52
CA SER A 490 -11.41 -36.80 5.26
C SER A 490 -12.38 -37.11 6.41
N PRO A 491 -12.48 -38.41 6.79
CA PRO A 491 -13.73 -39.05 7.11
C PRO A 491 -14.04 -39.03 8.61
N ALA A 492 -15.29 -39.31 8.93
CA ALA A 492 -15.66 -39.76 10.27
C ALA A 492 -14.83 -41.00 10.65
N SER A 493 -13.98 -40.89 11.68
CA SER A 493 -13.57 -42.06 12.45
C SER A 493 -13.24 -41.67 13.90
N SER A 494 -14.00 -42.29 14.79
CA SER A 494 -13.76 -42.52 16.21
C SER A 494 -12.28 -42.66 16.62
N ALA A 495 -11.83 -41.82 17.54
CA ALA A 495 -10.86 -42.17 18.57
C ALA A 495 -10.83 -41.07 19.64
N SER A 496 -11.22 -41.41 20.88
CA SER A 496 -10.98 -40.55 22.04
C SER A 496 -9.48 -40.46 22.33
N PRO A 497 -8.90 -39.29 22.60
CA PRO A 497 -7.58 -39.21 23.22
C PRO A 497 -7.72 -39.05 24.73
N GLY A 498 -7.02 -39.93 25.45
CA GLY A 498 -6.88 -39.90 26.89
C GLY A 498 -6.12 -38.65 27.38
N ARG A 499 -6.41 -38.31 28.64
CA ARG A 499 -5.75 -37.25 29.41
C ARG A 499 -4.23 -37.46 29.49
N SER A 500 -3.49 -36.36 29.34
CA SER A 500 -2.16 -36.15 29.91
C SER A 500 -1.97 -34.64 30.20
N PRO A 501 -1.10 -34.28 31.14
CA PRO A 501 -1.43 -33.33 32.21
C PRO A 501 -1.06 -31.87 31.91
N ALA A 502 -1.69 -30.96 32.65
CA ALA A 502 -1.48 -29.53 32.58
C ALA A 502 -0.03 -29.13 32.92
N PRO A 503 0.55 -28.10 32.26
CA PRO A 503 1.83 -27.53 32.64
C PRO A 503 1.69 -26.74 33.95
N GLY A 504 2.60 -26.98 34.90
CA GLY A 504 2.67 -26.30 36.19
C GLY A 504 3.11 -24.83 36.08
N PRO A 505 2.94 -24.04 37.16
CA PRO A 505 3.20 -22.60 37.14
C PRO A 505 4.71 -22.28 37.14
N TRP A 506 5.05 -21.21 36.46
CA TRP A 506 6.40 -20.64 36.35
C TRP A 506 6.92 -20.12 37.71
N PRO A 507 8.25 -20.13 37.95
CA PRO A 507 8.83 -19.67 39.22
C PRO A 507 8.89 -18.14 39.31
N PRO A 508 8.86 -17.55 40.53
CA PRO A 508 8.91 -16.11 40.72
C PRO A 508 10.33 -15.54 40.57
N ALA A 509 10.41 -14.28 40.13
CA ALA A 509 11.63 -13.51 39.96
C ALA A 509 12.35 -13.21 41.30
N PRO A 510 13.69 -13.13 41.33
CA PRO A 510 14.43 -12.88 42.57
C PRO A 510 14.39 -11.39 43.00
N ALA A 511 14.26 -11.20 44.31
CA ALA A 511 14.16 -9.92 44.99
C ALA A 511 15.51 -9.20 45.10
N SER A 512 15.49 -7.87 44.94
CA SER A 512 16.59 -6.95 45.19
C SER A 512 16.79 -6.69 46.68
N THR A 513 17.98 -6.96 47.21
CA THR A 513 18.42 -6.55 48.56
C THR A 513 19.30 -5.29 48.51
N PRO A 514 19.18 -4.37 49.48
CA PRO A 514 20.04 -3.20 49.60
C PRO A 514 21.24 -3.48 50.54
N GLY A 515 22.44 -3.03 50.17
CA GLY A 515 23.59 -2.88 51.07
C GLY A 515 24.22 -1.51 50.81
N GLY A 516 24.69 -0.72 51.76
CA GLY A 516 24.98 -0.96 53.17
C GLY A 516 26.40 -0.46 53.47
N GLY A 517 26.53 0.57 54.31
CA GLY A 517 27.71 0.80 55.15
C GLY A 517 28.75 1.84 54.71
N ALA A 518 28.82 2.93 55.47
CA ALA A 518 29.91 3.91 55.48
C ALA A 518 31.19 3.36 56.18
N PRO A 519 32.38 3.91 55.93
CA PRO A 519 33.61 3.58 56.66
C PRO A 519 33.81 4.49 57.91
N PRO A 520 34.62 4.07 58.90
CA PRO A 520 34.85 4.83 60.13
C PRO A 520 36.01 5.83 60.02
N ASP A 521 35.91 6.88 60.83
CA ASP A 521 36.97 7.82 61.19
C ASP A 521 38.10 7.17 61.99
N ALA A 522 39.34 7.60 61.71
CA ALA A 522 40.39 7.82 62.71
C ALA A 522 41.55 8.61 62.07
N GLY A 523 41.85 9.81 62.61
CA GLY A 523 43.11 10.54 62.37
C GLY A 523 42.91 12.01 62.01
#